data_AF-A0A924KL47-F1
#
_entry.id   AF-A0A924KL47-F1
#
_cell.length_a   1.000
_cell.length_b   1.000
_cell.length_c   1.000
_cell.angle_alpha   90.00
_cell.angle_beta   90.00
_cell.angle_gamma   90.00
#
_symmetry.space_group_name_H-M   'P 1'
#
loop_
_entity.id
_entity.type
_entity.pdbx_description
1 polymer ?
#
loop_
_entity_poly.entity_id
_entity_poly.type
_entity_poly.pdbx_seq_one_letter_code
_entity_poly.pdbx_strand_id
1 'polypeptide(L)'
;MSNRREFIVQLSFGGSALLAGNVMAQGAMLAETDAQAVALGYKADSTKVDAQKYPKHAASQLCSNCALYQGKPTDAAGGCPLFASKQVAGKGWCSAYAKKA
;
A
#
# COMPACT_ATOMS: atom_id res chain seq x y z
N MET A 1 -48.42 12.36 34.65
CA MET A 1 -47.48 11.51 33.89
C MET A 1 -47.21 12.23 32.58
N SER A 2 -46.19 13.09 32.53
CA SER A 2 -45.88 13.90 31.34
C SER A 2 -44.44 13.66 30.92
N ASN A 3 -44.27 13.40 29.63
CA ASN A 3 -43.17 12.71 28.98
C ASN A 3 -41.88 13.59 28.98
N ARG A 4 -40.78 13.07 29.53
CA ARG A 4 -39.53 13.80 29.82
C ARG A 4 -38.39 13.53 28.82
N ARG A 5 -38.63 13.54 27.50
CA ARG A 5 -37.57 13.24 26.52
C ARG A 5 -37.68 13.98 25.19
N GLU A 6 -38.03 15.26 25.23
CA GLU A 6 -37.84 16.15 24.08
C GLU A 6 -37.04 17.36 24.57
N PHE A 7 -35.81 17.08 24.98
CA PHE A 7 -34.85 18.11 25.39
C PHE A 7 -34.33 18.78 24.11
N ILE A 8 -34.94 19.92 23.82
CA ILE A 8 -34.47 21.02 23.02
C ILE A 8 -32.94 21.04 22.94
N VAL A 9 -32.39 20.71 21.77
CA VAL A 9 -31.04 21.12 21.35
C VAL A 9 -31.18 21.89 20.05
N GLN A 10 -31.50 23.17 20.22
CA GLN A 10 -31.10 24.21 19.28
C GLN A 10 -29.57 24.28 19.27
N LEU A 11 -28.93 23.92 18.18
CA LEU A 11 -27.60 24.43 17.81
C LEU A 11 -27.52 24.51 16.28
N SER A 12 -27.97 25.65 15.75
CA SER A 12 -27.67 26.14 14.42
C SER A 12 -26.33 26.86 14.45
N PHE A 13 -25.28 26.27 13.85
CA PHE A 13 -24.09 27.00 13.41
C PHE A 13 -23.39 26.26 12.25
N GLY A 14 -23.20 26.98 11.14
CA GLY A 14 -22.01 26.90 10.31
C GLY A 14 -21.86 25.68 9.39
N GLY A 15 -22.05 25.91 8.08
CA GLY A 15 -21.68 24.95 7.07
C GLY A 15 -20.19 24.61 7.08
N SER A 16 -19.90 23.35 6.84
CA SER A 16 -18.73 22.88 6.09
C SER A 16 -19.05 21.45 5.68
N ALA A 17 -19.16 21.25 4.37
CA ALA A 17 -19.30 19.93 3.78
C ALA A 17 -18.21 19.03 4.36
N LEU A 18 -18.61 17.92 4.96
CA LEU A 18 -17.73 16.80 5.24
C LEU A 18 -17.23 16.30 3.89
N LEU A 19 -16.12 16.84 3.41
CA LEU A 19 -15.29 16.14 2.44
C LEU A 19 -14.76 14.92 3.18
N ALA A 20 -15.52 13.84 3.09
CA ALA A 20 -15.05 12.48 3.31
C ALA A 20 -13.99 12.17 2.23
N GLY A 21 -12.82 12.81 2.35
CA GLY A 21 -11.61 12.31 1.76
C GLY A 21 -11.30 11.01 2.49
N ASN A 22 -11.58 9.88 1.83
CA ASN A 22 -11.09 8.59 2.25
C ASN A 22 -9.56 8.68 2.32
N VAL A 23 -9.03 9.05 3.48
CA VAL A 23 -7.65 8.71 3.86
C VAL A 23 -7.69 7.20 4.05
N MET A 24 -7.61 6.49 2.92
CA MET A 24 -7.27 5.07 2.92
C MET A 24 -5.96 4.99 3.69
N ALA A 25 -5.99 4.52 4.93
CA ALA A 25 -4.81 4.39 5.76
C ALA A 25 -3.77 3.60 4.95
N GLN A 26 -2.82 4.29 4.32
CA GLN A 26 -1.76 3.64 3.57
C GLN A 26 -0.94 2.86 4.59
N GLY A 27 -0.94 1.53 4.48
CA GLY A 27 -0.16 0.66 5.34
C GLY A 27 1.30 1.12 5.41
N ALA A 28 1.99 0.84 6.51
CA ALA A 28 3.39 1.20 6.63
C ALA A 28 4.22 0.60 5.47
N MET A 29 5.24 1.31 5.01
CA MET A 29 6.16 0.77 4.01
C MET A 29 6.82 -0.50 4.54
N LEU A 30 6.93 -1.51 3.68
CA LEU A 30 7.64 -2.75 3.97
C LEU A 30 9.13 -2.45 4.14
N ALA A 31 9.72 -2.85 5.27
CA ALA A 31 11.16 -2.74 5.47
C ALA A 31 11.85 -3.93 4.79
N GLU A 32 12.99 -3.69 4.14
CA GLU A 32 13.78 -4.78 3.53
C GLU A 32 14.29 -5.79 4.55
N THR A 33 14.32 -5.42 5.83
CA THR A 33 14.71 -6.26 6.97
C THR A 33 13.56 -7.07 7.55
N ASP A 34 12.32 -6.84 7.13
CA ASP A 34 11.18 -7.63 7.60
C ASP A 34 11.38 -9.09 7.16
N ALA A 35 11.04 -10.05 8.04
CA ALA A 35 11.33 -11.46 7.79
C ALA A 35 10.80 -11.97 6.43
N GLN A 36 9.60 -11.52 6.04
CA GLN A 36 9.00 -11.88 4.75
C GLN A 36 9.66 -11.16 3.57
N ALA A 37 10.12 -9.92 3.76
CA ALA A 37 10.88 -9.17 2.77
C ALA A 37 12.22 -9.88 2.49
N VAL A 38 12.93 -10.29 3.54
CA VAL A 38 14.19 -11.05 3.43
C VAL A 38 13.96 -12.40 2.74
N ALA A 39 12.92 -13.13 3.11
CA ALA A 39 12.59 -14.42 2.53
C ALA A 39 12.34 -14.34 1.01
N LEU A 40 11.67 -13.27 0.56
CA LEU A 40 11.38 -13.03 -0.85
C LEU A 40 12.43 -12.15 -1.56
N GLY A 41 13.52 -11.77 -0.88
CA GLY A 41 14.53 -10.88 -1.45
C GLY A 41 14.00 -9.53 -1.90
N TYR A 42 13.02 -8.99 -1.17
CA TYR A 42 12.44 -7.70 -1.50
C TYR A 42 13.48 -6.59 -1.42
N LYS A 43 13.53 -5.77 -2.48
CA LYS A 43 14.23 -4.49 -2.52
C LYS A 43 13.24 -3.41 -2.89
N ALA A 44 13.32 -2.26 -2.22
CA ALA A 44 12.49 -1.10 -2.54
C ALA A 44 12.89 -0.45 -3.88
N ASP A 45 14.06 -0.82 -4.40
CA ASP A 45 14.58 -0.41 -5.71
C ASP A 45 15.07 -1.65 -6.47
N SER A 46 14.43 -1.95 -7.59
CA SER A 46 14.75 -3.10 -8.44
C SER A 46 16.20 -3.06 -8.96
N THR A 47 16.83 -1.88 -9.06
CA THR A 47 18.24 -1.78 -9.49
C THR A 47 19.23 -2.27 -8.44
N LYS A 48 18.79 -2.43 -7.19
CA LYS A 48 19.61 -2.87 -6.05
C LYS A 48 19.44 -4.35 -5.72
N VAL A 49 18.73 -5.09 -6.57
CA VAL A 49 18.59 -6.53 -6.43
C VAL A 49 19.93 -7.20 -6.68
N ASP A 50 20.27 -8.16 -5.83
CA ASP A 50 21.47 -8.98 -5.99
C ASP A 50 21.32 -9.91 -7.20
N ALA A 51 21.99 -9.56 -8.29
CA ALA A 51 21.95 -10.32 -9.54
C ALA A 51 22.61 -11.72 -9.43
N GLN A 52 23.52 -11.93 -8.46
CA GLN A 52 24.11 -13.24 -8.21
C GLN A 52 23.08 -14.16 -7.56
N LYS A 53 22.29 -13.63 -6.61
CA LYS A 53 21.22 -14.37 -5.94
C LYS A 53 19.99 -14.57 -6.81
N TYR A 54 19.70 -13.61 -7.70
CA TYR A 54 18.52 -13.62 -8.57
C TYR A 54 18.90 -13.46 -10.05
N PRO A 55 19.51 -14.46 -10.70
CA PRO A 55 20.05 -14.34 -12.06
C PRO A 55 18.98 -14.14 -13.15
N LYS A 56 17.70 -14.35 -12.83
CA LYS A 56 16.55 -14.13 -13.73
C LYS A 56 15.89 -12.76 -13.54
N HIS A 57 16.36 -11.97 -12.58
CA HIS A 57 15.89 -10.61 -12.37
C HIS A 57 16.29 -9.72 -13.56
N ALA A 58 15.42 -8.78 -13.88
CA ALA A 58 15.75 -7.66 -14.75
C ALA A 58 15.27 -6.37 -14.08
N ALA A 59 16.03 -5.28 -14.18
CA ALA A 59 15.68 -4.00 -13.56
C ALA A 59 14.33 -3.42 -14.05
N SER A 60 13.82 -3.89 -15.19
CA SER A 60 12.49 -3.56 -15.71
C SER A 60 11.35 -4.28 -14.99
N GLN A 61 11.64 -5.31 -14.19
CA GLN A 61 10.67 -5.99 -13.33
C GLN A 61 10.47 -5.14 -12.08
N LEU A 62 9.29 -4.54 -11.95
CA LEU A 62 8.95 -3.60 -10.90
C LEU A 62 7.68 -4.05 -10.19
N CYS A 63 7.47 -3.67 -8.93
CA CYS A 63 6.17 -3.89 -8.29
C CYS A 63 5.06 -3.22 -9.11
N SER A 64 5.25 -2.01 -9.62
CA SER A 64 4.24 -1.27 -10.40
C SER A 64 3.74 -2.00 -11.66
N ASN A 65 4.55 -2.88 -12.27
CA ASN A 65 4.18 -3.72 -13.41
C ASN A 65 4.00 -5.22 -13.06
N CYS A 66 3.97 -5.54 -11.75
CA CYS A 66 3.72 -6.88 -11.24
C CYS A 66 2.21 -7.14 -11.09
N ALA A 67 1.75 -8.34 -11.47
CA ALA A 67 0.35 -8.76 -11.40
C ALA A 67 -0.24 -8.72 -9.98
N LEU A 68 0.63 -8.82 -8.96
CA LEU A 68 0.24 -8.82 -7.55
C LEU A 68 0.13 -7.41 -6.95
N TYR A 69 0.56 -6.38 -7.66
CA TYR A 69 0.55 -5.01 -7.13
C TYR A 69 -0.85 -4.41 -7.18
N GLN A 70 -1.32 -3.98 -6.01
CA GLN A 70 -2.66 -3.48 -5.79
C GLN A 70 -2.78 -1.94 -5.93
N GLY A 71 -1.65 -1.25 -6.16
CA GLY A 71 -1.64 0.17 -6.52
C GLY A 71 -1.76 0.41 -8.03
N LYS A 72 -1.92 1.67 -8.44
CA LYS A 72 -1.85 2.06 -9.86
C LYS A 72 -0.40 2.04 -10.34
N PRO A 73 -0.11 1.79 -11.63
CA PRO A 73 1.26 1.77 -12.15
C PRO A 73 2.07 3.06 -11.89
N THR A 74 1.38 4.18 -11.73
CA THR A 74 1.98 5.49 -11.44
C THR A 74 2.17 5.78 -9.95
N ASP A 75 1.59 4.97 -9.07
CA ASP A 75 1.68 5.19 -7.64
C ASP A 75 3.07 4.83 -7.13
N ALA A 76 3.63 5.68 -6.26
CA ALA A 76 4.96 5.48 -5.69
C ALA A 76 5.01 4.24 -4.77
N ALA A 77 3.88 3.86 -4.18
CA ALA A 77 3.74 2.68 -3.34
C ALA A 77 2.33 2.12 -3.45
N GLY A 78 2.18 0.83 -3.14
CA GLY A 78 0.91 0.12 -3.22
C GLY A 78 0.94 -1.19 -2.46
N GLY A 79 -0.24 -1.76 -2.25
CA GLY A 79 -0.36 -3.05 -1.56
C GLY A 79 0.21 -4.19 -2.40
N CYS A 80 0.68 -5.23 -1.73
CA CYS A 80 0.99 -6.51 -2.33
C CYS A 80 0.45 -7.59 -1.38
N PRO A 81 -0.35 -8.57 -1.86
CA PRO A 81 -0.97 -9.58 -1.00
C PRO A 81 0.06 -10.45 -0.28
N LEU A 82 1.30 -10.48 -0.76
CA LEU A 82 2.42 -11.17 -0.11
C LEU A 82 2.95 -10.43 1.12
N PHE A 83 2.62 -9.15 1.34
CA PHE A 83 3.19 -8.35 2.41
C PHE A 83 2.06 -7.70 3.22
N ALA A 84 1.36 -8.54 3.99
CA ALA A 84 0.12 -8.21 4.68
C ALA A 84 0.14 -6.82 5.36
N SER A 85 -0.84 -5.99 5.02
CA SER A 85 -1.04 -4.63 5.57
C SER A 85 0.13 -3.66 5.40
N LYS A 86 1.13 -4.01 4.59
CA LYS A 86 2.28 -3.14 4.24
C LYS A 86 2.18 -2.68 2.80
N GLN A 87 2.92 -1.61 2.50
CA GLN A 87 3.06 -1.09 1.14
C GLN A 87 4.44 -1.47 0.60
N VAL A 88 4.49 -1.90 -0.66
CA VAL A 88 5.74 -2.05 -1.41
C VAL A 88 5.95 -0.82 -2.28
N ALA A 89 7.22 -0.45 -2.50
CA ALA A 89 7.56 0.62 -3.42
C ALA A 89 7.21 0.19 -4.85
N GLY A 90 6.60 1.08 -5.64
CA GLY A 90 6.28 0.80 -7.04
C GLY A 90 7.52 0.47 -7.88
N LYS A 91 8.69 1.02 -7.52
CA LYS A 91 9.99 0.72 -8.14
C LYS A 91 10.70 -0.50 -7.52
N GLY A 92 10.10 -1.12 -6.52
CA GLY A 92 10.68 -2.28 -5.84
C GLY A 92 10.57 -3.56 -6.66
N TRP A 93 11.10 -4.64 -6.11
CA TRP A 93 11.04 -5.98 -6.67
C TRP A 93 11.16 -7.03 -5.56
N CYS A 94 10.58 -8.21 -5.76
CA CYS A 94 10.86 -9.41 -4.97
C CYS A 94 10.85 -10.65 -5.88
N SER A 95 11.38 -11.77 -5.39
CA SER A 95 11.51 -13.03 -6.14
C SER A 95 10.19 -13.63 -6.63
N ALA A 96 9.06 -13.23 -6.03
CA ALA A 96 7.71 -13.61 -6.44
C ALA A 96 7.12 -12.72 -7.55
N TYR A 97 7.95 -11.91 -8.22
CA TYR A 97 7.52 -11.08 -9.35
C TYR A 97 6.78 -11.92 -10.41
N ALA A 98 5.59 -11.47 -10.77
CA ALA A 98 4.78 -12.01 -11.85
C ALA A 98 4.44 -10.88 -12.82
N LYS A 99 4.85 -11.02 -14.09
CA LYS A 99 4.56 -10.01 -15.11
C LYS A 99 3.04 -9.84 -15.26
N LYS A 100 2.53 -8.60 -15.30
CA LYS A 100 1.15 -8.34 -15.73
C LYS A 100 0.94 -8.88 -17.16
N ALA A 101 -0.17 -9.59 -17.36
CA ALA A 101 -0.62 -10.02 -18.67
C ALA A 101 -0.99 -8.81 -19.55
#